data_AF-A0A9E0AC04-F1
#
_entry.id   AF-A0A9E0AC04-F1
#
_cell.length_a   1.000
_cell.length_b   1.000
_cell.length_c   1.000
_cell.angle_alpha   90.00
_cell.angle_beta   90.00
_cell.angle_gamma   90.00
#
_symmetry.space_group_name_H-M   'P 1'
#
loop_
_entity.id
_entity.type
_entity.pdbx_description
1 polymer ?
#
loop_
_entity_poly.entity_id
_entity_poly.type
_entity_poly.pdbx_seq_one_letter_code
_entity_poly.pdbx_strand_id
1 'polypeptide(L)' 'SQNLKQYESELIGNIILSIDNAKATDVETVSKLLSKKEGNQTARIEMINKNGEIIRVIL' A
#
# COMPACT_ATOMS: atom_id res chain seq x y z
N SER A 1 -14.35 1.57 0.91
CA SER A 1 -14.00 0.15 1.17
C SER A 1 -13.92 -0.08 2.68
N GLN A 2 -14.90 -0.79 3.25
CA GLN A 2 -15.02 -1.04 4.69
C GLN A 2 -13.90 -1.93 5.26
N ASN A 3 -13.20 -2.67 4.38
CA ASN A 3 -12.11 -3.60 4.71
C ASN A 3 -10.78 -2.96 5.10
N LEU A 4 -10.53 -1.69 4.78
CA LEU A 4 -9.25 -1.05 5.10
C LEU A 4 -9.19 -0.47 6.50
N LYS A 5 -10.33 0.04 7.00
CA LYS A 5 -10.42 0.65 8.33
C LYS A 5 -10.04 -0.31 9.45
N GLN A 6 -10.35 -1.60 9.30
CA GLN A 6 -10.02 -2.61 10.31
C GLN A 6 -8.51 -2.91 10.42
N TYR A 7 -7.71 -2.50 9.44
CA TYR A 7 -6.25 -2.67 9.43
C TYR A 7 -5.50 -1.34 9.59
N GLU A 8 -6.22 -0.25 9.87
CA GLU A 8 -5.65 1.11 9.92
C GLU A 8 -4.49 1.18 10.93
N SER A 9 -4.63 0.55 12.09
CA SER A 9 -3.61 0.55 13.13
C SER A 9 -2.31 -0.15 12.73
N GLU A 10 -2.42 -1.21 11.93
CA GLU A 10 -1.32 -2.02 11.44
C GLU A 10 -0.65 -1.41 10.21
N LEU A 11 -1.38 -0.59 9.45
CA LEU A 11 -0.89 0.10 8.26
C LEU A 11 -0.18 1.41 8.60
N ILE A 12 -0.63 2.12 9.63
CA ILE A 12 -0.07 3.42 10.01
C ILE A 12 1.38 3.29 10.52
N GLY A 13 2.26 4.07 9.89
CA GLY A 13 3.69 4.15 10.22
C GLY A 13 4.55 3.13 9.50
N ASN A 14 3.97 2.36 8.57
CA ASN A 14 4.74 1.57 7.61
C ASN A 14 5.18 2.46 6.44
N ILE A 15 6.27 2.08 5.78
CA ILE A 15 6.77 2.75 4.58
C ILE A 15 6.46 1.88 3.38
N ILE A 16 5.79 2.45 2.37
CA ILE A 16 5.50 1.77 1.11
C ILE A 16 6.78 1.70 0.27
N LEU A 17 7.11 0.50 -0.21
CA LEU A 17 8.27 0.24 -1.07
C LEU A 17 7.86 0.11 -2.54
N SER A 18 6.77 -0.60 -2.82
CA SER A 18 6.24 -0.77 -4.17
C SER A 18 4.75 -1.07 -4.21
N ILE A 19 4.12 -0.77 -5.34
CA ILE A 19 2.73 -1.08 -5.67
C ILE A 19 2.72 -1.75 -7.05
N ASP A 20 2.21 -2.97 -7.14
CA ASP A 20 2.18 -3.79 -8.38
C ASP A 20 3.52 -3.81 -9.12
N ASN A 21 4.59 -3.98 -8.35
CA ASN A 21 5.98 -4.02 -8.81
C ASN A 21 6.55 -2.66 -9.30
N ALA A 22 5.78 -1.57 -9.23
CA ALA A 22 6.29 -0.21 -9.43
C ALA A 22 6.81 0.36 -8.11
N LYS A 23 8.04 0.89 -8.12
CA LYS A 23 8.65 1.49 -6.92
C LYS A 23 7.90 2.74 -6.48
N ALA A 24 7.62 2.84 -5.19
CA ALA A 24 7.09 4.03 -4.56
C ALA A 24 8.24 4.96 -4.19
N THR A 25 8.60 5.87 -5.09
CA THR A 25 9.70 6.84 -4.87
C THR A 25 9.24 8.09 -4.12
N ASP A 26 7.95 8.41 -4.22
CA ASP A 26 7.35 9.61 -3.69
C ASP A 26 5.83 9.44 -3.54
N VAL A 27 5.23 10.34 -2.77
CA VAL A 27 3.79 10.30 -2.43
C VAL A 27 2.91 10.53 -3.66
N GLU A 28 3.35 11.35 -4.63
CA GLU A 28 2.57 11.65 -5.82
C GLU A 28 2.44 10.42 -6.73
N THR A 29 3.54 9.68 -6.91
CA THR A 29 3.58 8.40 -7.63
C THR A 29 2.65 7.38 -6.97
N VAL A 30 2.69 7.25 -5.65
CA VAL A 30 1.77 6.37 -4.90
C VAL A 30 0.31 6.75 -5.13
N SER A 31 -0.02 8.04 -4.98
CA SER A 31 -1.38 8.54 -5.18
C SER A 31 -1.89 8.26 -6.60
N LYS A 32 -1.05 8.46 -7.63
CA LYS A 32 -1.37 8.15 -9.03
C LYS A 32 -1.56 6.65 -9.28
N LEU A 33 -0.75 5.79 -8.64
CA LEU A 33 -0.87 4.34 -8.83
C LEU A 33 -2.15 3.79 -8.21
N LEU A 34 -2.53 4.29 -7.03
CA LEU A 34 -3.75 3.89 -6.34
C LEU A 34 -5.00 4.49 -6.98
N SER A 35 -4.95 5.74 -7.46
CA SER A 35 -6.12 6.38 -8.10
C SER A 35 -6.49 5.77 -9.45
N LYS A 36 -5.51 5.18 -10.16
CA LYS A 36 -5.76 4.41 -11.39
C LYS A 36 -6.46 3.08 -11.16
N LYS A 37 -6.54 2.61 -9.91
CA LYS A 37 -7.26 1.38 -9.56
C LYS A 37 -8.74 1.71 -9.43
N GLU A 38 -9.46 1.57 -10.53
CA GLU A 38 -10.92 1.68 -10.56
C GLU A 38 -11.57 0.40 -10.04
N GLY A 39 -12.57 0.52 -9.16
CA GLY A 39 -13.40 -0.62 -8.72
C GLY A 39 -12.59 -1.81 -8.15
N ASN A 40 -13.15 -3.02 -8.23
CA ASN A 40 -12.66 -4.29 -7.64
C ASN A 40 -11.24 -4.75 -8.05
N GLN A 41 -10.40 -3.88 -8.61
CA GLN A 41 -9.03 -4.23 -8.97
C GLN A 41 -8.15 -4.29 -7.73
N THR A 42 -7.55 -5.46 -7.51
CA THR A 42 -6.64 -5.63 -6.40
C THR A 42 -5.33 -4.87 -6.61
N ALA A 43 -4.79 -4.28 -5.55
CA ALA A 43 -3.46 -3.68 -5.51
C ALA A 43 -2.55 -4.51 -4.59
N ARG A 44 -1.36 -4.89 -5.09
CA ARG A 44 -0.33 -5.55 -4.28
C ARG A 44 0.66 -4.51 -3.78
N ILE A 45 0.70 -4.29 -2.47
CA ILE A 45 1.57 -3.31 -1.83
C ILE A 45 2.65 -4.05 -1.04
N GLU A 46 3.91 -3.72 -1.28
CA GLU A 46 5.04 -4.15 -0.46
C GLU A 46 5.45 -2.98 0.46
N MET A 47 5.58 -3.26 1.75
CA MET A 47 5.86 -2.25 2.77
C MET A 47 6.93 -2.77 3.73
N ILE A 48 7.62 -1.85 4.40
CA ILE A 48 8.42 -2.14 5.59
C ILE A 48 7.68 -1.64 6.82
N ASN A 49 7.51 -2.50 7.82
CA ASN A 49 6.85 -2.13 9.07
C ASN A 49 7.83 -1.47 10.06
N LYS A 50 7.31 -1.01 11.21
CA LYS A 50 8.11 -0.35 12.27
C LYS A 50 9.23 -1.23 12.85
N ASN A 51 9.14 -2.55 12.67
CA ASN A 51 10.14 -3.50 13.13
C ASN A 51 11.22 -3.78 12.06
N GLY A 52 11.10 -3.18 10.87
CA GLY A 52 12.02 -3.41 9.75
C GLY A 52 11.67 -4.63 8.90
N GLU A 53 10.51 -5.25 9.11
CA GLU A 53 10.08 -6.44 8.38
C GLU A 53 9.37 -6.05 7.09
N ILE A 54 9.67 -6.77 6.01
CA ILE A 54 8.97 -6.60 4.73
C ILE A 54 7.66 -7.38 4.78
N ILE A 55 6.55 -6.68 4.61
CA ILE A 55 5.20 -7.24 4.57
C ILE A 55 4.53 -6.96 3.22
N ARG A 56 3.57 -7.80 2.86
CA ARG A 56 2.79 -7.68 1.63
C ARG A 56 1.32 -7.63 1.95
N VAL A 57 0.64 -6.63 1.38
CA VAL A 57 -0.80 -6.41 1.56
C VAL A 57 -1.46 -6.41 0.19
N ILE A 58 -2.62 -7.06 0.10
CA ILE A 58 -3.46 -7.10 -1.09
C ILE A 58 -4.74 -6.33 -0.74
N LEU A 59 -4.98 -5.24 -1.45
CA LEU A 59 -6.12 -4.34 -1.25
C LEU A 59 -7.11 -4.40 -2.39
#